data_AF-A0A258L6G6-F1
#
_entry.id   AF-A0A258L6G6-F1
#
_cell.length_a   1.000
_cell.length_b   1.000
_cell.length_c   1.000
_cell.angle_alpha   90.00
_cell.angle_beta   90.00
_cell.angle_gamma   90.00
#
_symmetry.space_group_name_H-M   'P 1'
#
loop_
_entity.id
_entity.type
_entity.pdbx_description
1 polymer ?
#
loop_
_entity_poly.entity_id
_entity_poly.type
_entity_poly.pdbx_seq_one_letter_code
_entity_poly.pdbx_strand_id
1 'polypeptide(L)'
;MRAVVMVLAVLVGVKIWAQDRLYREAAGEALLAAYKIHAEAACVARPQTDARGMPVAVGSVNWKQSETAEVLLGNPRLSVPIWQLEHPMWDARYKNPIVRLTVGDRYSRLACDYDVTSGKAELLVL
;
A
#
# COMPACT_ATOMS: atom_id res chain seq x y z
N MET A 1 -25.19 -12.05 37.06
CA MET A 1 -25.66 -11.04 36.08
C MET A 1 -24.52 -10.16 35.56
N ARG A 2 -23.96 -9.24 36.36
CA ARG A 2 -22.91 -8.30 35.88
C ARG A 2 -21.66 -8.96 35.29
N ALA A 3 -21.14 -10.02 35.92
CA ALA A 3 -19.98 -10.76 35.40
C ALA A 3 -20.25 -11.45 34.06
N VAL A 4 -21.44 -12.03 33.89
CA VAL A 4 -21.86 -12.68 32.62
C VAL A 4 -21.96 -11.64 31.49
N VAL A 5 -22.51 -10.47 31.78
CA VAL A 5 -22.59 -9.36 30.82
C VAL A 5 -21.19 -8.87 30.43
N MET A 6 -20.26 -8.74 31.38
CA MET A 6 -18.87 -8.34 31.07
C MET A 6 -18.15 -9.37 30.20
N VAL A 7 -18.31 -10.67 30.49
CA VAL A 7 -17.71 -11.74 29.68
C VAL A 7 -18.28 -11.74 28.26
N LEU A 8 -19.60 -11.58 28.11
CA LEU A 8 -20.24 -11.47 26.80
C LEU A 8 -19.72 -10.26 26.00
N ALA A 9 -19.57 -9.11 26.64
CA ALA A 9 -19.06 -7.91 25.99
C ALA A 9 -17.61 -8.12 25.47
N VAL A 10 -16.75 -8.76 26.27
CA VAL A 10 -15.39 -9.09 25.86
C VAL A 10 -15.40 -10.06 24.68
N LEU A 11 -16.21 -11.13 24.73
CA LEU A 11 -16.29 -12.11 23.65
C LEU A 11 -16.77 -11.48 22.33
N VAL A 12 -17.75 -10.59 22.38
CA VAL A 12 -18.23 -9.86 21.20
C VAL A 12 -17.13 -8.95 20.64
N GLY A 13 -16.43 -8.22 21.51
CA GLY A 13 -15.29 -7.38 21.10
C GLY A 13 -14.18 -8.18 20.42
N VAL A 14 -13.79 -9.31 21.01
CA VAL A 14 -12.78 -10.21 20.44
C VAL A 14 -13.23 -10.77 19.09
N LYS A 15 -14.51 -11.15 18.95
CA LYS A 15 -15.05 -11.67 17.68
C LYS A 15 -14.99 -10.64 16.58
N ILE A 16 -15.47 -9.42 16.83
CA ILE A 16 -15.48 -8.34 15.84
C ILE A 16 -14.04 -8.02 15.41
N TRP A 17 -13.12 -7.94 16.37
CA TRP A 17 -11.71 -7.71 16.09
C TRP A 17 -11.10 -8.80 15.22
N ALA A 18 -11.35 -10.08 15.54
CA ALA A 18 -10.83 -11.20 14.77
C ALA A 18 -11.42 -11.23 13.35
N GLN A 19 -12.71 -10.93 13.20
CA GLN A 19 -13.35 -10.84 11.88
C GLN A 19 -12.75 -9.70 11.05
N ASP A 20 -12.65 -8.48 11.60
CA ASP A 20 -12.08 -7.34 10.87
C ASP A 20 -10.63 -7.60 10.44
N ARG A 21 -9.82 -8.24 11.30
CA ARG A 21 -8.45 -8.65 10.96
C ARG A 21 -8.40 -9.63 9.79
N LEU A 22 -9.18 -10.70 9.85
CA LEU A 22 -9.23 -11.71 8.79
C LEU A 22 -9.74 -11.12 7.46
N TYR A 23 -10.74 -10.23 7.51
CA TYR A 23 -11.24 -9.56 6.32
C TYR A 23 -10.19 -8.67 5.66
N ARG A 24 -9.42 -7.91 6.45
CA ARG A 24 -8.36 -7.03 5.92
C ARG A 24 -7.22 -7.81 5.28
N GLU A 25 -6.80 -8.91 5.90
CA GLU A 25 -5.74 -9.76 5.36
C GLU A 25 -6.19 -10.43 4.05
N ALA A 26 -7.37 -11.06 4.04
CA ALA A 26 -7.92 -11.69 2.84
C ALA A 26 -8.18 -10.69 1.70
N ALA A 27 -8.69 -9.49 2.02
CA ALA A 27 -8.89 -8.43 1.03
C ALA A 27 -7.55 -7.91 0.48
N GLY A 28 -6.53 -7.77 1.34
CA GLY A 28 -5.18 -7.39 0.93
C GLY A 28 -4.57 -8.39 -0.05
N GLU A 29 -4.66 -9.68 0.24
CA GLU A 29 -4.19 -10.75 -0.65
C GLU A 29 -4.93 -10.78 -1.99
N ALA A 30 -6.26 -10.60 -1.98
CA ALA A 30 -7.06 -10.54 -3.20
C ALA A 30 -6.71 -9.32 -4.06
N LEU A 31 -6.52 -8.15 -3.44
CA LEU A 31 -6.08 -6.94 -4.14
C LEU A 31 -4.67 -7.10 -4.72
N LEU A 32 -3.74 -7.69 -3.96
CA LEU A 32 -2.40 -8.01 -4.47
C LEU A 32 -2.48 -8.96 -5.66
N ALA A 33 -3.24 -10.05 -5.56
CA ALA A 33 -3.37 -11.02 -6.64
C ALA A 33 -3.93 -10.39 -7.92
N ALA A 34 -4.90 -9.48 -7.80
CA ALA A 34 -5.52 -8.81 -8.95
C ALA A 34 -4.62 -7.71 -9.56
N TYR A 35 -3.96 -6.91 -8.73
CA TYR A 35 -3.29 -5.68 -9.17
C TYR A 35 -1.77 -5.74 -9.23
N LYS A 36 -1.13 -6.80 -8.69
CA LYS A 36 0.33 -6.92 -8.74
C LYS A 36 0.90 -6.82 -10.15
N ILE A 37 0.31 -7.54 -11.12
CA ILE A 37 0.77 -7.51 -12.52
C ILE A 37 0.62 -6.10 -13.11
N HIS A 38 -0.46 -5.40 -12.79
CA HIS A 38 -0.71 -4.03 -13.24
C HIS A 38 0.30 -3.06 -12.61
N ALA A 39 0.60 -3.22 -11.33
CA ALA A 39 1.61 -2.46 -10.62
C ALA A 39 3.00 -2.69 -11.23
N GLU A 40 3.40 -3.94 -11.48
CA GLU A 40 4.66 -4.27 -12.13
C GLU A 40 4.80 -3.59 -13.49
N ALA A 41 3.75 -3.65 -14.33
CA ALA A 41 3.73 -3.02 -15.64
C ALA A 41 3.86 -1.49 -15.52
N ALA A 42 3.13 -0.87 -14.60
CA ALA A 42 3.17 0.58 -14.39
C ALA A 42 4.52 1.06 -13.83
N CYS A 43 5.16 0.28 -12.94
CA CYS A 43 6.47 0.58 -12.38
C CYS A 43 7.59 0.44 -13.41
N VAL A 44 7.51 -0.57 -14.30
CA VAL A 44 8.45 -0.73 -15.41
C VAL A 44 8.36 0.43 -16.41
N ALA A 45 7.16 0.97 -16.64
CA ALA A 45 6.95 2.10 -17.54
C ALA A 45 7.50 3.44 -17.00
N ARG A 46 7.90 3.51 -15.73
CA ARG A 46 8.42 4.75 -15.13
C ARG A 46 9.94 4.91 -15.32
N PRO A 47 10.42 6.13 -15.62
CA PRO A 47 11.85 6.42 -15.64
C PRO A 47 12.43 6.18 -14.24
N GLN A 48 13.44 5.31 -14.15
CA GLN A 48 14.06 4.96 -12.87
C GLN A 48 15.10 6.01 -12.52
N THR A 49 14.89 6.71 -11.40
CA THR A 49 15.81 7.73 -10.89
C THR A 49 16.32 7.34 -9.51
N ASP A 50 17.61 7.57 -9.26
CA ASP A 50 18.24 7.30 -7.96
C ASP A 50 17.88 8.38 -6.92
N ALA A 51 18.40 8.24 -5.70
CA ALA A 51 18.21 9.21 -4.60
C ALA A 51 18.64 10.64 -4.95
N ARG A 52 19.50 10.80 -5.96
CA ARG A 52 20.08 12.07 -6.43
C ARG A 52 19.36 12.58 -7.68
N GLY A 53 18.28 11.93 -8.10
CA GLY A 53 17.53 12.28 -9.30
C GLY A 53 18.24 11.91 -10.60
N MET A 54 19.32 11.14 -10.54
CA MET A 54 20.04 10.67 -11.72
C MET A 54 19.35 9.44 -12.29
N PRO A 55 19.25 9.30 -13.63
CA PRO A 55 18.68 8.12 -14.24
C PRO A 55 19.49 6.88 -13.85
N VAL A 56 18.86 5.94 -13.17
CA VAL A 56 19.41 4.60 -12.96
C VAL A 56 19.44 3.92 -14.33
N ALA A 57 20.57 3.30 -14.67
CA ALA A 57 20.73 2.61 -15.95
C ALA A 57 19.54 1.67 -16.19
N VAL A 58 18.84 1.91 -17.30
CA VAL A 58 17.64 1.18 -17.72
C VAL A 58 17.95 -0.32 -17.73
N GLY A 59 17.39 -1.06 -16.78
CA GLY A 59 17.53 -2.52 -16.69
C GLY A 59 18.10 -3.08 -15.39
N SER A 60 18.52 -2.27 -14.40
CA SER A 60 19.01 -2.82 -13.11
C SER A 60 17.89 -3.24 -12.16
N VAL A 61 16.68 -2.67 -12.28
CA VAL A 61 15.57 -2.93 -11.36
C VAL A 61 14.51 -3.79 -12.01
N ASN A 62 14.40 -5.03 -11.54
CA ASN A 62 13.38 -5.97 -11.98
C ASN A 62 12.17 -5.96 -11.04
N TRP A 63 11.17 -5.11 -11.33
CA TRP A 63 9.93 -5.04 -10.55
C TRP A 63 9.13 -6.35 -10.52
N LYS A 64 9.32 -7.24 -11.50
CA LYS A 64 8.70 -8.58 -11.51
C LYS A 64 9.29 -9.51 -10.44
N GLN A 65 10.51 -9.21 -9.97
CA GLN A 65 11.17 -9.88 -8.86
C GLN A 65 11.24 -8.94 -7.65
N SER A 66 10.12 -8.28 -7.32
CA SER A 66 9.99 -7.51 -6.09
C SER A 66 10.28 -8.39 -4.87
N GLU A 67 11.10 -7.90 -3.94
CA GLU A 67 11.37 -8.56 -2.67
C GLU A 67 10.09 -8.62 -1.83
N THR A 68 9.35 -7.52 -1.80
CA THR A 68 8.04 -7.45 -1.15
C THR A 68 6.99 -6.80 -2.05
N ALA A 69 5.75 -7.26 -1.88
CA ALA A 69 4.57 -6.65 -2.47
C ALA A 69 3.51 -6.53 -1.37
N GLU A 70 3.09 -5.31 -1.05
CA GLU A 70 2.14 -5.03 0.03
C GLU A 70 1.02 -4.08 -0.45
N VAL A 71 -0.15 -4.16 0.19
CA VAL A 71 -1.25 -3.21 -0.02
C VAL A 71 -1.30 -2.24 1.13
N LEU A 72 -1.27 -0.96 0.79
CA LEU A 72 -1.38 0.17 1.68
C LEU A 72 -2.71 0.89 1.42
N LEU A 73 -3.19 1.61 2.43
CA LEU A 73 -4.38 2.44 2.30
C LEU A 73 -4.00 3.92 2.34
N GLY A 74 -4.20 4.60 1.21
CA GLY A 74 -3.92 6.02 1.02
C GLY A 74 -2.43 6.36 0.85
N ASN A 75 -2.15 7.47 0.15
CA ASN A 75 -0.79 7.92 -0.13
C ASN A 75 -0.28 8.85 0.99
N PRO A 76 0.64 8.42 1.87
CA PRO A 76 1.11 9.23 2.98
C PRO A 76 1.85 10.51 2.56
N ARG A 77 2.29 10.62 1.30
CA ARG A 77 2.99 11.78 0.75
C ARG A 77 2.08 12.95 0.44
N LEU A 78 0.77 12.71 0.29
CA LEU A 78 -0.16 13.81 0.06
C LEU A 78 -0.35 14.59 1.37
N SER A 79 -0.09 15.90 1.34
CA SER A 79 -0.21 16.77 2.51
C SER A 79 -1.65 17.25 2.69
N VAL A 80 -2.57 16.31 2.94
CA VAL A 80 -3.99 16.59 3.25
C VAL A 80 -4.22 16.35 4.74
N PRO A 81 -4.55 17.38 5.55
CA PRO A 81 -4.79 17.22 6.98
C PRO A 81 -6.11 16.51 7.29
N ILE A 82 -6.15 15.69 8.35
CA ILE A 82 -7.25 14.75 8.64
C ILE A 82 -8.64 15.40 8.89
N TRP A 83 -8.71 16.71 9.08
CA TRP A 83 -9.98 17.43 9.27
C TRP A 83 -10.56 18.00 7.96
N GLN A 84 -9.81 18.00 6.86
CA GLN A 84 -10.27 18.53 5.57
C GLN A 84 -11.01 17.46 4.75
N LEU A 85 -12.14 16.97 5.28
CA LEU A 85 -12.90 15.86 4.70
C LEU A 85 -13.39 16.11 3.27
N GLU A 86 -13.60 17.38 2.89
CA GLU A 86 -14.08 17.81 1.58
C GLU A 86 -12.93 18.08 0.59
N HIS A 87 -11.67 17.87 0.99
CA HIS A 87 -10.52 18.12 0.14
C HIS A 87 -10.53 17.16 -1.07
N PRO A 88 -10.30 17.63 -2.32
CA PRO A 88 -10.37 16.77 -3.51
C PRO A 88 -9.44 15.55 -3.48
N MET A 89 -8.30 15.66 -2.78
CA MET A 89 -7.32 14.57 -2.60
C MET A 89 -7.52 13.76 -1.30
N TRP A 90 -8.63 13.96 -0.58
CA TRP A 90 -8.91 13.28 0.68
C TRP A 90 -8.88 11.76 0.52
N ASP A 91 -9.59 11.25 -0.47
CA ASP A 91 -9.66 9.82 -0.74
C ASP A 91 -8.29 9.27 -1.19
N ALA A 92 -7.56 10.01 -2.04
CA ALA A 92 -6.20 9.64 -2.43
C ALA A 92 -5.23 9.56 -1.24
N ARG A 93 -5.40 10.41 -0.21
CA ARG A 93 -4.55 10.42 0.98
C ARG A 93 -4.88 9.30 1.97
N TYR A 94 -6.14 8.89 2.08
CA TYR A 94 -6.60 8.05 3.20
C TYR A 94 -7.40 6.79 2.83
N LYS A 95 -7.92 6.68 1.61
CA LYS A 95 -8.83 5.60 1.20
C LYS A 95 -8.37 4.80 -0.01
N ASN A 96 -7.68 5.42 -0.96
CA ASN A 96 -7.31 4.74 -2.20
C ASN A 96 -6.33 3.59 -1.91
N PRO A 97 -6.59 2.37 -2.39
CA PRO A 97 -5.67 1.26 -2.22
C PRO A 97 -4.42 1.48 -3.08
N ILE A 98 -3.25 1.30 -2.47
CA ILE A 98 -1.95 1.43 -3.10
C ILE A 98 -1.24 0.09 -3.02
N VAL A 99 -0.78 -0.42 -4.15
CA VAL A 99 0.11 -1.59 -4.18
C VAL A 99 1.55 -1.07 -4.16
N ARG A 100 2.29 -1.34 -3.10
CA ARG A 100 3.71 -1.02 -2.99
C ARG A 100 4.54 -2.23 -3.34
N LEU A 101 5.37 -2.08 -4.36
CA LEU A 101 6.43 -3.03 -4.71
C LEU A 101 7.75 -2.48 -4.18
N THR A 102 8.55 -3.31 -3.51
CA THR A 102 9.90 -2.93 -3.13
C THR A 102 10.93 -3.84 -3.76
N VAL A 103 12.06 -3.23 -4.13
CA VAL A 103 13.20 -3.86 -4.80
C VAL A 103 14.46 -3.23 -4.27
N GLY A 104 15.45 -4.04 -3.91
CA GLY A 104 16.70 -3.50 -3.41
C GLY A 104 17.60 -4.54 -2.79
N ASP A 105 18.82 -4.09 -2.49
CA ASP A 105 19.80 -4.78 -1.64
C ASP A 105 20.05 -3.88 -0.41
N ARG A 106 20.87 -4.34 0.55
CA ARG A 106 21.20 -3.64 1.80
C ARG A 106 21.60 -2.17 1.66
N TYR A 107 22.06 -1.73 0.49
CA TYR A 107 22.58 -0.38 0.25
C TYR A 107 21.66 0.56 -0.55
N SER A 108 20.59 0.03 -1.15
CA SER A 108 19.64 0.84 -1.91
C SER A 108 18.30 0.11 -2.00
N ARG A 109 17.28 0.62 -1.31
CA ARG A 109 15.91 0.15 -1.46
C ARG A 109 15.13 1.15 -2.30
N LEU A 110 14.54 0.66 -3.37
CA LEU A 110 13.60 1.39 -4.20
C LEU A 110 12.21 0.84 -3.90
N ALA A 111 11.24 1.72 -3.83
CA ALA A 111 9.84 1.37 -3.76
C ALA A 111 9.11 1.94 -4.98
N CYS A 112 8.04 1.30 -5.37
CA CYS A 112 7.11 1.80 -6.37
C CYS A 112 5.70 1.67 -5.81
N ASP A 113 5.04 2.81 -5.65
CA ASP A 113 3.65 2.90 -5.21
C ASP A 113 2.75 2.97 -6.44
N TYR A 114 1.90 1.96 -6.63
CA TYR A 114 0.87 1.94 -7.65
C TYR A 114 -0.49 2.24 -7.03
N ASP A 115 -1.09 3.38 -7.38
CA ASP A 115 -2.47 3.70 -7.02
C ASP A 115 -3.43 2.98 -7.97
N VAL A 116 -4.19 2.06 -7.40
CA VAL A 116 -5.14 1.20 -8.13
C VAL A 116 -6.26 2.01 -8.77
N THR A 117 -6.67 3.13 -8.16
CA THR A 117 -7.81 3.95 -8.63
C THR A 117 -7.41 4.86 -9.78
N SER A 118 -6.22 5.45 -9.72
CA SER A 118 -5.74 6.36 -10.77
C SER A 118 -4.91 5.66 -11.84
N GLY A 119 -4.50 4.41 -11.62
CA GLY A 119 -3.65 3.64 -12.52
C GLY A 119 -2.21 4.19 -12.61
N LYS A 120 -1.81 5.04 -11.65
CA LYS A 120 -0.51 5.72 -11.68
C LYS A 120 0.47 5.05 -10.73
N ALA A 121 1.68 4.80 -11.21
CA ALA A 121 2.83 4.40 -10.41
C ALA A 121 3.70 5.61 -10.05
N GLU A 122 4.28 5.63 -8.86
CA GLU A 122 5.25 6.62 -8.41
C GLU A 122 6.45 5.94 -7.75
N LEU A 123 7.65 6.23 -8.25
CA LEU A 123 8.89 5.67 -7.72
C LEU A 123 9.33 6.43 -6.47
N LEU A 124 9.96 5.68 -5.57
CA LEU A 124 10.41 6.10 -4.26
C LEU A 124 11.81 5.54 -4.02
N VAL A 125 12.63 6.33 -3.35
CA VAL A 125 13.86 5.83 -2.74
C VAL A 125 13.64 5.80 -1.23
N LEU A 126 13.87 4.63 -0.64
CA LEU A 126 13.70 4.36 0.79
C LEU A 126 15.00 4.57 1.57
#